data_AF-A0A0P1BPI5-F1
#
_entry.id   AF-A0A0P1BPI5-F1
#
_cell.length_a   1.000
_cell.length_b   1.000
_cell.length_c   1.000
_cell.angle_alpha   90.00
_cell.angle_beta   90.00
_cell.angle_gamma   90.00
#
_symmetry.space_group_name_H-M   'P 1'
#
loop_
_entity.id
_entity.type
_entity.pdbx_description
1 polymer ?
#
loop_
_entity_poly.entity_id
_entity_poly.type
_entity_poly.pdbx_seq_one_letter_code
_entity_poly.pdbx_strand_id
1 'polypeptide(L)'
;MSEQSGPAPPEPTAEQLAFADANFQPVALGLDPESNQLSSPTHDLTVLNALIRSLQALPPQIPIPPPPNVVPPQRSMAIQKAKEDGNAAFKKGDLTEAIRLFTLAIDVAASRPLWENNQVARDELAICFANRSAAFAEAGDWTAALADAEGVVKLKRPWSKAHFRKGKALAGLNRYAEARASYHLGLSFDPDSADLKGALAELPSN
;
A
#
# COMPACT_ATOMS: atom_id res chain seq x y z
N MET A 1 30.48 28.11 6.39
CA MET A 1 29.64 28.01 5.17
C MET A 1 28.29 28.58 5.55
N SER A 2 27.96 29.77 5.07
CA SER A 2 26.76 30.50 5.47
C SER A 2 25.56 30.00 4.66
N GLU A 3 24.54 29.44 5.34
CA GLU A 3 23.28 29.06 4.73
C GLU A 3 22.56 30.31 4.21
N GLN A 4 22.44 30.44 2.89
CA GLN A 4 21.55 31.43 2.28
C GLN A 4 20.13 30.88 2.38
N SER A 5 19.33 31.43 3.30
CA SER A 5 17.88 31.20 3.29
C SER A 5 17.32 31.76 1.98
N GLY A 6 16.68 30.90 1.18
CA GLY A 6 16.00 31.32 -0.05
C GLY A 6 14.96 32.41 0.22
N PRO A 7 14.61 33.23 -0.79
CA PRO A 7 13.60 34.27 -0.63
C PRO A 7 12.30 33.63 -0.13
N ALA A 8 11.68 34.26 0.88
CA ALA A 8 10.36 33.87 1.35
C ALA A 8 9.39 33.87 0.15
N PRO A 9 8.45 32.91 0.08
CA PRO A 9 7.43 32.93 -0.97
C PRO A 9 6.69 34.28 -0.93
N PRO A 10 6.35 34.85 -2.10
CA PRO A 10 5.66 36.14 -2.15
C PRO A 10 4.33 36.06 -1.42
N GLU A 11 4.01 37.10 -0.65
CA GLU A 11 2.71 37.21 0.01
C GLU A 11 1.58 37.24 -1.03
N PRO A 12 0.44 36.57 -0.75
CA PRO A 12 -0.69 36.56 -1.68
C PRO A 12 -1.24 37.99 -1.88
N THR A 13 -1.63 38.30 -3.12
CA THR A 13 -2.20 39.61 -3.44
C THR A 13 -3.59 39.78 -2.84
N ALA A 14 -4.05 41.03 -2.67
CA ALA A 14 -5.38 41.33 -2.16
C ALA A 14 -6.51 40.67 -2.99
N GLU A 15 -6.31 40.50 -4.30
CA GLU A 15 -7.24 39.77 -5.18
C GLU A 15 -7.28 38.26 -4.90
N GLN A 16 -6.14 37.64 -4.59
CA GLN A 16 -6.05 36.23 -4.22
C GLN A 16 -6.71 35.95 -2.86
N LEU A 17 -6.53 36.86 -1.90
CA LEU A 17 -7.21 36.81 -0.60
C LEU A 17 -8.72 36.97 -0.78
N ALA A 18 -9.16 37.97 -1.55
CA ALA A 18 -10.59 38.19 -1.82
C ALA A 18 -11.25 36.99 -2.54
N PHE A 19 -10.54 36.33 -3.46
CA PHE A 19 -11.03 35.12 -4.12
C PHE A 19 -11.12 33.92 -3.17
N ALA A 20 -10.14 33.76 -2.27
CA ALA A 20 -10.15 32.71 -1.26
C ALA A 20 -11.30 32.90 -0.26
N ASP A 21 -11.53 34.14 0.19
CA ASP A 21 -12.58 34.48 1.16
C ASP A 21 -13.99 34.39 0.55
N ALA A 22 -14.16 34.75 -0.73
CA ALA A 22 -15.46 34.73 -1.40
C ALA A 22 -16.10 33.33 -1.45
N ASN A 23 -15.28 32.27 -1.46
CA ASN A 23 -15.73 30.87 -1.55
C ASN A 23 -15.45 30.07 -0.27
N PHE A 24 -14.91 30.69 0.77
CA PHE A 24 -14.64 30.01 2.03
C PHE A 24 -15.94 29.63 2.73
N GLN A 25 -16.10 28.34 3.03
CA GLN A 25 -17.20 27.84 3.85
C GLN A 25 -16.64 27.41 5.20
N PRO A 26 -17.07 28.04 6.32
CA PRO A 26 -16.56 27.68 7.63
C PRO A 26 -16.99 26.27 8.00
N VAL A 27 -16.05 25.47 8.49
CA VAL A 27 -16.30 24.13 9.01
C VAL A 27 -16.17 24.16 10.52
N ALA A 28 -17.21 23.70 11.22
CA ALA A 28 -17.15 23.52 12.67
C ALA A 28 -16.16 22.39 13.01
N LEU A 29 -15.12 22.72 13.76
CA LEU A 29 -14.09 21.80 14.23
C LEU A 29 -14.10 21.77 15.77
N GLY A 30 -14.16 20.57 16.34
CA GLY A 30 -13.86 20.31 17.74
C GLY A 30 -12.43 19.76 17.87
N LEU A 31 -11.68 20.23 18.86
CA LEU A 31 -10.37 19.69 19.20
C LEU A 31 -10.44 19.07 20.59
N ASP A 32 -10.06 17.80 20.70
CA ASP A 32 -9.83 17.17 21.99
C ASP A 32 -8.46 17.59 22.54
N PRO A 33 -8.39 18.30 23.67
CA PRO A 33 -7.13 18.80 24.23
C PRO A 33 -6.19 17.70 24.73
N GLU A 34 -6.68 16.49 25.03
CA GLU A 34 -5.83 15.39 25.50
C GLU A 34 -5.22 14.61 24.33
N SER A 35 -6.04 14.24 23.35
CA SER A 35 -5.61 13.41 22.22
C SER A 35 -5.12 14.21 21.01
N ASN A 36 -5.31 15.53 21.00
CA ASN A 36 -5.13 16.41 19.83
C ASN A 36 -5.91 15.94 18.59
N GLN A 37 -7.02 15.23 18.81
CA GLN A 37 -7.86 14.73 17.73
C GLN A 37 -8.89 15.79 17.32
N LEU A 38 -8.95 16.05 16.01
CA LEU A 38 -9.97 16.89 15.41
C LEU A 38 -11.25 16.09 15.13
N SER A 39 -12.39 16.71 15.36
CA SER A 39 -13.72 16.20 15.07
C SER A 39 -14.53 17.22 14.29
N SER A 40 -15.38 16.77 13.38
CA SER A 40 -16.34 17.62 12.67
C SER A 40 -17.63 16.83 12.42
N PRO A 41 -18.81 17.46 12.53
CA PRO A 41 -20.07 16.80 12.23
C PRO A 41 -20.28 16.57 10.72
N THR A 42 -19.57 17.32 9.86
CA THR A 42 -19.83 17.35 8.42
C THR A 42 -18.72 16.78 7.57
N HIS A 43 -17.51 16.58 8.12
CA HIS A 43 -16.32 16.18 7.36
C HIS A 43 -15.58 15.01 8.02
N ASP A 44 -15.07 14.11 7.17
CA ASP A 44 -14.16 13.06 7.60
C ASP A 44 -12.74 13.63 7.80
N LEU A 45 -12.29 13.62 9.06
CA LEU A 45 -10.96 14.12 9.45
C LEU A 45 -9.94 12.99 9.69
N THR A 46 -10.24 11.76 9.26
CA THR A 46 -9.39 10.58 9.51
C THR A 46 -7.97 10.78 9.01
N VAL A 47 -7.80 11.27 7.78
CA VAL A 47 -6.47 11.50 7.17
C VAL A 47 -5.73 12.63 7.89
N LEU A 48 -6.43 13.72 8.23
CA LEU A 48 -5.84 14.85 8.94
C LEU A 48 -5.35 14.44 10.34
N ASN A 49 -6.17 13.67 11.07
CA ASN A 49 -5.78 13.11 12.36
C ASN A 49 -4.61 12.12 12.26
N ALA A 50 -4.53 11.34 11.17
CA ALA A 50 -3.38 10.48 10.91
C ALA A 50 -2.10 11.29 10.63
N LEU A 51 -2.22 12.41 9.91
CA LEU A 51 -1.11 13.34 9.69
C LEU A 51 -0.66 13.99 10.99
N ILE A 52 -1.58 14.46 11.84
CA ILE A 52 -1.26 15.05 13.15
C ILE A 52 -0.45 14.07 14.00
N ARG A 53 -0.91 12.82 14.12
CA ARG A 53 -0.17 11.77 14.86
C ARG A 53 1.21 11.52 14.27
N SER A 54 1.33 11.52 12.95
CA SER A 54 2.62 11.30 12.27
C SER A 54 3.59 12.45 12.53
N LEU A 55 3.12 13.71 12.49
CA LEU A 55 3.93 14.89 12.76
C LEU A 55 4.34 14.98 14.23
N GLN A 56 3.46 14.60 15.16
CA GLN A 56 3.78 14.52 16.60
C GLN A 56 4.84 13.46 16.92
N ALA A 57 4.99 12.44 16.07
CA ALA A 57 6.04 11.44 16.21
C ALA A 57 7.42 11.93 15.71
N LEU A 58 7.50 13.10 15.07
CA LEU A 58 8.77 13.70 14.67
C LEU A 58 9.56 14.20 15.89
N PRO A 59 10.90 14.19 15.84
CA PRO A 59 11.71 14.78 16.89
C PRO A 59 11.36 16.26 17.12
N PRO A 60 11.22 16.73 18.37
CA PRO A 60 10.75 18.10 18.66
C PRO A 60 11.68 19.19 18.12
N GLN A 61 12.94 18.87 17.82
CA GLN A 61 13.90 19.81 17.24
C GLN A 61 13.69 20.04 15.73
N ILE A 62 13.00 19.14 15.03
CA ILE A 62 12.76 19.21 13.58
C ILE A 62 11.27 18.90 13.33
N PRO A 63 10.37 19.89 13.53
CA PRO A 63 8.92 19.69 13.39
C PRO A 63 8.46 19.61 11.92
N ILE A 64 9.41 19.62 10.98
CA ILE A 64 9.14 19.62 9.54
C ILE A 64 9.51 18.24 9.00
N PRO A 65 8.62 17.59 8.23
CA PRO A 65 8.92 16.29 7.65
C PRO A 65 10.15 16.39 6.73
N PRO A 66 11.04 15.37 6.73
CA PRO A 66 12.18 15.35 5.83
C PRO A 66 11.73 15.27 4.37
N PRO A 67 12.61 15.62 3.41
CA PRO A 67 12.30 15.50 1.99
C PRO A 67 11.85 14.06 1.64
N PRO A 68 10.81 13.89 0.79
CA PRO A 68 10.22 12.57 0.48
C PRO A 68 11.19 11.52 -0.04
N ASN A 69 12.30 11.96 -0.65
CA ASN A 69 13.33 11.08 -1.22
C ASN A 69 14.27 10.49 -0.17
N VAL A 70 14.29 11.03 1.06
CA VAL A 70 15.11 10.53 2.16
C VAL A 70 14.26 9.53 2.95
N VAL A 71 14.24 8.28 2.49
CA VAL A 71 13.50 7.20 3.14
C VAL A 71 14.42 6.49 4.15
N PRO A 72 14.13 6.54 5.46
CA PRO A 72 14.93 5.83 6.46
C PRO A 72 14.88 4.30 6.24
N PRO A 73 16.03 3.60 6.27
CA PRO A 73 16.07 2.18 5.93
C PRO A 73 15.42 1.27 6.97
N GLN A 74 15.27 1.72 8.22
CA GLN A 74 14.85 0.89 9.36
C GLN A 74 13.50 0.21 9.11
N ARG A 75 12.54 0.95 8.54
CA ARG A 75 11.21 0.42 8.24
C ARG A 75 11.24 -0.60 7.09
N SER A 76 11.96 -0.29 6.01
CA SER A 76 12.19 -1.24 4.91
C SER A 76 12.86 -2.53 5.39
N MET A 77 13.85 -2.41 6.29
CA MET A 77 14.51 -3.57 6.90
C MET A 77 13.55 -4.41 7.76
N ALA A 78 12.68 -3.76 8.55
CA ALA A 78 11.68 -4.47 9.35
C ALA A 78 10.66 -5.21 8.46
N ILE A 79 10.19 -4.58 7.37
CA ILE A 79 9.30 -5.19 6.38
C ILE A 79 9.99 -6.38 5.71
N GLN A 80 11.24 -6.20 5.29
CA GLN A 80 12.03 -7.25 4.67
C GLN A 80 12.21 -8.46 5.60
N LYS A 81 12.55 -8.21 6.87
CA LYS A 81 12.71 -9.26 7.88
C LYS A 81 11.40 -10.02 8.09
N ALA A 82 10.29 -9.33 8.32
CA ALA A 82 8.98 -9.98 8.51
C ALA A 82 8.56 -10.81 7.28
N LYS A 83 8.86 -10.30 6.07
CA LYS A 83 8.63 -11.03 4.82
C LYS A 83 9.52 -12.27 4.71
N GLU A 84 10.79 -12.19 5.06
CA GLU A 84 11.72 -13.33 5.05
C GLU A 84 11.33 -14.41 6.05
N ASP A 85 10.96 -14.00 7.27
CA ASP A 85 10.44 -14.89 8.31
C ASP A 85 9.14 -15.57 7.81
N GLY A 86 8.23 -14.83 7.19
CA GLY A 86 7.00 -15.36 6.59
C GLY A 86 7.27 -16.35 5.46
N ASN A 87 8.26 -16.07 4.60
CA ASN A 87 8.71 -17.00 3.56
C ASN A 87 9.31 -18.28 4.17
N ALA A 88 10.03 -18.18 5.29
CA ALA A 88 10.58 -19.33 5.99
C ALA A 88 9.47 -20.20 6.60
N ALA A 89 8.45 -19.59 7.21
CA ALA A 89 7.27 -20.29 7.70
C ALA A 89 6.49 -20.98 6.55
N PHE A 90 6.29 -20.26 5.43
CA PHE A 90 5.63 -20.80 4.25
C PHE A 90 6.34 -22.04 3.69
N LYS A 91 7.68 -22.01 3.60
CA LYS A 91 8.48 -23.16 3.16
C LYS A 91 8.41 -24.36 4.11
N LYS A 92 8.16 -24.13 5.41
CA LYS A 92 7.96 -25.19 6.41
C LYS A 92 6.54 -25.77 6.38
N GLY A 93 5.63 -25.19 5.60
CA GLY A 93 4.21 -25.56 5.59
C GLY A 93 3.40 -24.96 6.74
N ASP A 94 3.99 -24.08 7.56
CA ASP A 94 3.25 -23.35 8.60
C ASP A 94 2.57 -22.12 7.98
N LEU A 95 1.39 -22.36 7.41
CA LEU A 95 0.64 -21.34 6.67
C LEU A 95 0.06 -20.26 7.58
N THR A 96 -0.37 -20.63 8.79
CA THR A 96 -0.93 -19.68 9.77
C THR A 96 0.11 -18.65 10.18
N GLU A 97 1.32 -19.11 10.53
CA GLU A 97 2.40 -18.20 10.91
C GLU A 97 2.90 -17.38 9.70
N ALA A 98 2.95 -17.97 8.50
CA ALA A 98 3.29 -17.24 7.28
C ALA A 98 2.32 -16.08 7.02
N ILE A 99 1.00 -16.33 7.12
CA ILE A 99 -0.04 -15.30 6.94
C ILE A 99 0.10 -14.19 7.98
N ARG A 100 0.36 -14.57 9.25
CA ARG A 100 0.57 -13.60 10.34
C ARG A 100 1.77 -12.70 10.07
N LEU A 101 2.90 -13.26 9.67
CA LEU A 101 4.13 -12.53 9.37
C LEU A 101 4.01 -11.63 8.13
N PHE A 102 3.33 -12.10 7.07
CA PHE A 102 3.06 -11.25 5.92
C PHE A 102 2.09 -10.12 6.25
N THR A 103 1.10 -10.36 7.13
CA THR A 103 0.19 -9.31 7.62
C THR A 103 0.95 -8.25 8.41
N LEU A 104 1.85 -8.66 9.31
CA LEU A 104 2.74 -7.73 10.01
C LEU A 104 3.57 -6.89 9.03
N ALA A 105 4.13 -7.50 7.98
CA ALA A 105 4.88 -6.77 6.96
C ALA A 105 4.02 -5.74 6.22
N ILE A 106 2.75 -6.07 5.92
CA ILE A 106 1.78 -5.17 5.31
C ILE A 106 1.45 -4.00 6.23
N ASP A 107 1.21 -4.25 7.53
CA ASP A 107 0.86 -3.20 8.49
C ASP A 107 2.02 -2.21 8.69
N VAL A 108 3.26 -2.71 8.73
CA VAL A 108 4.45 -1.85 8.82
C VAL A 108 4.66 -1.02 7.54
N ALA A 109 4.38 -1.60 6.38
CA ALA A 109 4.45 -0.90 5.10
C ALA A 109 3.33 0.16 4.93
N ALA A 110 2.11 -0.17 5.37
CA ALA A 110 0.94 0.74 5.30
C ALA A 110 1.03 1.89 6.31
N SER A 111 1.76 1.70 7.42
CA SER A 111 2.01 2.75 8.42
C SER A 111 3.19 3.68 8.06
N ARG A 112 3.68 3.65 6.81
CA ARG A 112 4.66 4.62 6.32
C ARG A 112 4.10 6.04 6.41
N PRO A 113 4.91 7.02 6.86
CA PRO A 113 4.49 8.41 6.89
C PRO A 113 4.06 8.93 5.52
N LEU A 114 3.02 9.77 5.50
CA LEU A 114 2.40 10.27 4.27
C LEU A 114 3.34 11.12 3.40
N TRP A 115 4.41 11.67 3.97
CA TRP A 115 5.40 12.46 3.25
C TRP A 115 6.51 11.62 2.60
N GLU A 116 6.62 10.34 2.92
CA GLU A 116 7.61 9.46 2.27
C GLU A 116 7.20 9.16 0.81
N ASN A 117 8.18 8.78 0.00
CA ASN A 117 7.92 8.39 -1.39
C ASN A 117 6.92 7.22 -1.46
N ASN A 118 5.72 7.51 -1.98
CA ASN A 118 4.63 6.54 -2.14
C ASN A 118 5.03 5.34 -3.01
N GLN A 119 5.96 5.50 -3.97
CA GLN A 119 6.40 4.39 -4.81
C GLN A 119 7.05 3.26 -3.98
N VAL A 120 7.83 3.61 -2.95
CA VAL A 120 8.47 2.63 -2.06
C VAL A 120 7.42 1.83 -1.31
N ALA A 121 6.44 2.52 -0.72
CA ALA A 121 5.33 1.87 -0.01
C ALA A 121 4.55 0.93 -0.93
N ARG A 122 4.24 1.37 -2.16
CA ARG A 122 3.50 0.57 -3.16
C ARG A 122 4.24 -0.69 -3.57
N ASP A 123 5.54 -0.60 -3.82
CA ASP A 123 6.34 -1.77 -4.22
C ASP A 123 6.47 -2.79 -3.08
N GLU A 124 6.69 -2.34 -1.85
CA GLU A 124 6.74 -3.21 -0.67
C GLU A 124 5.39 -3.89 -0.40
N LEU A 125 4.31 -3.11 -0.38
CA LEU A 125 2.94 -3.62 -0.20
C LEU A 125 2.58 -4.65 -1.26
N ALA A 126 2.87 -4.37 -2.54
CA ALA A 126 2.58 -5.29 -3.64
C ALA A 126 3.26 -6.65 -3.44
N ILE A 127 4.51 -6.67 -3.00
CA ILE A 127 5.25 -7.91 -2.74
C ILE A 127 4.65 -8.67 -1.56
N CYS A 128 4.35 -7.99 -0.44
CA CYS A 128 3.81 -8.64 0.75
C CYS A 128 2.39 -9.19 0.51
N PHE A 129 1.52 -8.45 -0.18
CA PHE A 129 0.21 -8.96 -0.59
C PHE A 129 0.33 -10.15 -1.55
N ALA A 130 1.28 -10.14 -2.50
CA ALA A 130 1.47 -11.28 -3.41
C ALA A 130 1.92 -12.55 -2.69
N ASN A 131 2.73 -12.43 -1.63
CA ASN A 131 3.17 -13.54 -0.81
C ASN A 131 2.05 -14.04 0.12
N ARG A 132 1.28 -13.13 0.74
CA ARG A 132 0.13 -13.50 1.57
C ARG A 132 -0.98 -14.15 0.75
N SER A 133 -1.24 -13.66 -0.46
CA SER A 133 -2.13 -14.30 -1.44
C SER A 133 -1.73 -15.74 -1.73
N ALA A 134 -0.42 -16.00 -1.89
CA ALA A 134 0.09 -17.36 -2.08
C ALA A 134 -0.13 -18.24 -0.85
N ALA A 135 0.07 -17.70 0.36
CA ALA A 135 -0.17 -18.41 1.61
C ALA A 135 -1.66 -18.75 1.82
N PHE A 136 -2.57 -17.82 1.53
CA PHE A 136 -4.00 -18.08 1.56
C PHE A 136 -4.43 -19.13 0.54
N ALA A 137 -3.89 -19.07 -0.68
CA ALA A 137 -4.15 -20.07 -1.72
C ALA A 137 -3.70 -21.47 -1.27
N GLU A 138 -2.52 -21.60 -0.67
CA GLU A 138 -2.03 -22.87 -0.15
C GLU A 138 -2.87 -23.37 1.05
N ALA A 139 -3.44 -22.45 1.83
CA ALA A 139 -4.34 -22.77 2.93
C ALA A 139 -5.77 -23.12 2.47
N GLY A 140 -6.05 -23.01 1.16
CA GLY A 140 -7.37 -23.24 0.58
C GLY A 140 -8.35 -22.06 0.74
N ASP A 141 -7.93 -20.93 1.32
CA ASP A 141 -8.73 -19.70 1.37
C ASP A 141 -8.57 -18.90 0.09
N TRP A 142 -9.24 -19.37 -0.96
CA TRP A 142 -9.18 -18.75 -2.29
C TRP A 142 -9.82 -17.36 -2.33
N THR A 143 -10.76 -17.08 -1.42
CA THR A 143 -11.41 -15.77 -1.29
C THR A 143 -10.44 -14.70 -0.79
N ALA A 144 -9.72 -14.97 0.29
CA ALA A 144 -8.68 -14.06 0.80
C ALA A 144 -7.51 -13.97 -0.19
N ALA A 145 -7.13 -15.08 -0.82
CA ALA A 145 -6.09 -15.08 -1.85
C ALA A 145 -6.44 -14.17 -3.03
N LEU A 146 -7.71 -14.18 -3.48
CA LEU A 146 -8.20 -13.32 -4.54
C LEU A 146 -8.19 -11.85 -4.13
N ALA A 147 -8.68 -11.53 -2.94
CA ALA A 147 -8.71 -10.16 -2.43
C ALA A 147 -7.32 -9.52 -2.41
N ASP A 148 -6.32 -10.26 -1.89
CA ASP A 148 -4.93 -9.81 -1.89
C ASP A 148 -4.39 -9.67 -3.33
N ALA A 149 -4.63 -10.65 -4.21
CA ALA A 149 -4.16 -10.60 -5.59
C ALA A 149 -4.74 -9.41 -6.39
N GLU A 150 -6.00 -9.07 -6.17
CA GLU A 150 -6.62 -7.88 -6.76
C GLU A 150 -6.02 -6.58 -6.21
N GLY A 151 -5.69 -6.55 -4.91
CA GLY A 151 -4.93 -5.47 -4.30
C GLY A 151 -3.57 -5.27 -5.00
N VAL A 152 -2.84 -6.36 -5.25
CA VAL A 152 -1.56 -6.30 -5.98
C VAL A 152 -1.72 -5.73 -7.39
N VAL A 153 -2.73 -6.18 -8.14
CA VAL A 153 -2.99 -5.68 -9.51
C VAL A 153 -3.31 -4.17 -9.51
N LYS A 154 -4.00 -3.68 -8.48
CA LYS A 154 -4.28 -2.24 -8.31
C LYS A 154 -3.01 -1.45 -7.94
N LEU A 155 -2.16 -2.02 -7.10
CA LEU A 155 -0.90 -1.38 -6.67
C LEU A 155 0.13 -1.33 -7.82
N LYS A 156 0.29 -2.45 -8.53
CA LYS A 156 1.30 -2.65 -9.58
C LYS A 156 0.72 -3.43 -10.75
N ARG A 157 0.02 -2.72 -11.64
CA ARG A 157 -0.66 -3.30 -12.80
C ARG A 157 0.26 -4.03 -13.81
N PRO A 158 1.43 -3.49 -14.21
CA PRO A 158 2.34 -4.17 -15.15
C PRO A 158 3.24 -5.17 -14.40
N TRP A 159 2.63 -6.17 -13.74
CA TRP A 159 3.37 -7.21 -13.04
C TRP A 159 2.75 -8.58 -13.32
N SER A 160 3.43 -9.39 -14.16
CA SER A 160 2.95 -10.70 -14.59
C SER A 160 2.63 -11.65 -13.43
N LYS A 161 3.45 -11.64 -12.37
CA LYS A 161 3.23 -12.43 -11.15
C LYS A 161 1.93 -12.07 -10.42
N ALA A 162 1.50 -10.81 -10.46
CA ALA A 162 0.23 -10.39 -9.84
C ALA A 162 -0.97 -11.03 -10.55
N HIS A 163 -0.95 -11.01 -11.88
CA HIS A 163 -1.97 -11.65 -12.71
C HIS A 163 -1.97 -13.17 -12.57
N PHE A 164 -0.80 -13.78 -12.40
CA PHE A 164 -0.68 -15.19 -12.06
C PHE A 164 -1.36 -15.51 -10.71
N ARG A 165 -1.10 -14.73 -9.65
CA ARG A 165 -1.76 -14.93 -8.34
C ARG A 165 -3.28 -14.77 -8.46
N LYS A 166 -3.74 -13.75 -9.18
CA LYS A 166 -5.18 -13.51 -9.39
C LYS A 166 -5.82 -14.68 -10.13
N GLY A 167 -5.22 -15.13 -11.23
CA GLY A 167 -5.73 -16.26 -11.99
C GLY A 167 -5.75 -17.56 -11.18
N LYS A 168 -4.71 -17.82 -10.37
CA LYS A 168 -4.65 -19.01 -9.51
C LYS A 168 -5.76 -19.00 -8.47
N ALA A 169 -6.01 -17.86 -7.82
CA ALA A 169 -7.10 -17.72 -6.86
C ALA A 169 -8.48 -17.88 -7.52
N LEU A 170 -8.70 -17.31 -8.71
CA LEU A 170 -9.93 -17.47 -9.47
C LEU A 170 -10.16 -18.93 -9.90
N ALA A 171 -9.10 -19.62 -10.32
CA ALA A 171 -9.16 -21.04 -10.67
C ALA A 171 -9.54 -21.91 -9.46
N GLY A 172 -8.98 -21.63 -8.27
CA GLY A 172 -9.37 -22.28 -7.02
C GLY A 172 -10.82 -22.03 -6.61
N LEU A 173 -11.41 -20.91 -7.04
CA LEU A 173 -12.84 -20.60 -6.90
C LEU A 173 -13.70 -21.16 -8.05
N ASN A 174 -13.14 -21.96 -8.96
CA ASN A 174 -13.79 -22.49 -10.17
C ASN A 174 -14.30 -21.40 -11.14
N ARG A 175 -13.78 -20.17 -11.05
CA ARG A 175 -14.09 -19.04 -11.94
C ARG A 175 -13.15 -19.03 -13.14
N TYR A 176 -13.15 -20.12 -13.92
CA TYR A 176 -12.12 -20.39 -14.93
C TYR A 176 -12.06 -19.37 -16.08
N ALA A 177 -13.20 -18.80 -16.49
CA ALA A 177 -13.22 -17.77 -17.53
C ALA A 177 -12.46 -16.51 -17.10
N GLU A 178 -12.65 -16.08 -15.85
CA GLU A 178 -11.95 -14.91 -15.29
C GLU A 178 -10.49 -15.22 -14.99
N ALA A 179 -10.17 -16.47 -14.59
CA ALA A 179 -8.79 -16.92 -14.44
C ALA A 179 -8.05 -16.85 -15.79
N ARG A 180 -8.65 -17.34 -16.86
CA ARG A 180 -8.12 -17.30 -18.23
C ARG A 180 -7.87 -15.85 -18.68
N ALA A 181 -8.83 -14.96 -18.46
CA ALA A 181 -8.67 -13.54 -18.76
C ALA A 181 -7.50 -12.90 -17.98
N SER A 182 -7.37 -13.24 -16.70
CA SER A 182 -6.26 -12.75 -15.85
C SER A 182 -4.91 -13.25 -16.36
N TYR A 183 -4.79 -14.54 -16.70
CA TYR A 183 -3.55 -15.10 -17.24
C TYR A 183 -3.17 -14.51 -18.60
N HIS A 184 -4.12 -14.33 -19.51
CA HIS A 184 -3.86 -13.65 -20.79
C HIS A 184 -3.38 -12.21 -20.60
N LEU A 185 -3.98 -11.48 -19.65
CA LEU A 185 -3.51 -10.13 -19.33
C LEU A 185 -2.09 -10.16 -18.75
N GLY A 186 -1.77 -11.13 -17.88
CA GLY A 186 -0.40 -11.37 -17.42
C GLY A 186 0.59 -11.62 -18.56
N LEU A 187 0.21 -12.45 -19.53
CA LEU A 187 1.03 -12.77 -20.72
C LEU A 187 1.22 -11.57 -21.65
N SER A 188 0.29 -10.60 -21.65
CA SER A 188 0.51 -9.36 -22.40
C SER A 188 1.66 -8.50 -21.85
N PHE A 189 1.99 -8.66 -20.56
CA PHE A 189 3.13 -8.00 -19.92
C PHE A 189 4.41 -8.85 -19.96
N ASP A 190 4.27 -10.17 -19.96
CA ASP A 190 5.38 -11.13 -19.96
C ASP A 190 5.02 -12.33 -20.85
N PRO A 191 5.19 -12.22 -22.17
CA PRO A 191 4.77 -13.25 -23.13
C PRO A 191 5.51 -14.57 -22.99
N ASP A 192 6.67 -14.59 -22.31
CA ASP A 192 7.53 -15.76 -22.18
C ASP A 192 7.39 -16.47 -20.82
N SER A 193 6.50 -15.98 -19.95
CA SER A 193 6.23 -16.58 -18.65
C SER A 193 5.74 -18.03 -18.75
N ALA A 194 6.60 -18.98 -18.38
CA ALA A 194 6.27 -20.40 -18.32
C ALA A 194 5.15 -20.69 -17.30
N ASP A 195 5.19 -20.01 -16.14
CA ASP A 195 4.18 -20.17 -15.08
C ASP A 195 2.77 -19.82 -15.59
N LEU A 196 2.63 -18.70 -16.30
CA LEU A 196 1.34 -18.28 -16.85
C LEU A 196 0.86 -19.20 -17.96
N LYS A 197 1.75 -19.63 -18.87
CA LYS A 197 1.40 -20.59 -19.94
C LYS A 197 0.98 -21.93 -19.36
N GLY A 198 1.70 -22.43 -18.36
CA GLY A 198 1.39 -23.67 -17.65
C GLY A 198 0.03 -23.59 -16.96
N ALA A 199 -0.20 -22.55 -16.16
CA ALA A 199 -1.47 -22.38 -15.46
C ALA A 199 -2.67 -22.20 -16.41
N LEU A 200 -2.46 -21.60 -17.58
CA LEU A 200 -3.49 -21.48 -18.61
C LEU A 200 -3.86 -22.84 -19.24
N ALA A 201 -2.87 -23.72 -19.40
CA ALA A 201 -3.03 -25.06 -19.96
C ALA A 201 -3.70 -26.03 -18.97
N GLU A 202 -3.52 -25.82 -17.66
CA GLU A 202 -4.17 -26.60 -16.60
C GLU A 202 -5.67 -26.27 -16.45
N LEU A 203 -6.13 -25.11 -16.95
CA LEU A 203 -7.54 -24.74 -16.87
C LEU A 203 -8.41 -25.64 -17.75
N PRO A 204 -9.55 -26.12 -17.25
CA PRO A 204 -10.46 -26.91 -18.06
C PRO A 204 -10.92 -26.14 -19.30
N SER A 205 -10.99 -26.88 -20.41
CA SER A 205 -11.65 -26.45 -21.63
C SER A 205 -13.16 -26.53 -21.37
N ASN A 206 -13.77 -25.40 -21.00
CA ASN A 206 -15.23 -25.29 -21.05
C ASN A 206 -15.73 -25.49 -22.47
#